data_AF-A0A803KDQ4-F1
#
_entry.id   AF-A0A803KDQ4-F1
#
_cell.length_a   1.000
_cell.length_b   1.000
_cell.length_c   1.000
_cell.angle_alpha   90.00
_cell.angle_beta   90.00
_cell.angle_gamma   90.00
#
_symmetry.space_group_name_H-M   'P 1'
#
loop_
_entity.id
_entity.type
_entity.pdbx_description
1 polymer ?
#
loop_
_entity_poly.entity_id
_entity_poly.type
_entity_poly.pdbx_seq_one_letter_code
_entity_poly.pdbx_strand_id
1 'polypeptide(L)'
;MALPSWLESLKAAQKTCILQDGRRKVHYLFSDGKEMAEEYDAKSHELLVRKWRQKSALGAYGQWQIEVGDPPLPVAGTIQSDFLKESSSNPTFTRKDTKSSFQWRIRNLPYAKEVYSVTVDKKDRCCIIRTTNKKYYKKFSIPDLDRCQLDLNENALSFAHANNTLIVTVSTAPWCVYLIEGCNICVFQPGTLQLSCGQRIIPIYPISELNRHLECIFPHPKLKEKIIVVMNQYGFWDAQFVPICM
;
A
#
# COMPACT_ATOMS: atom_id res chain seq x y z
N MET A 1 16.94 9.13 17.96
CA MET A 1 16.30 9.86 16.84
C MET A 1 15.05 9.11 16.46
N ALA A 2 13.88 9.76 16.44
CA ALA A 2 12.66 9.13 15.97
C ALA A 2 12.82 8.82 14.47
N LEU A 3 12.42 7.61 14.03
CA LEU A 3 12.39 7.32 12.60
C LEU A 3 11.47 8.34 11.90
N PRO A 4 11.87 8.90 10.75
CA PRO A 4 10.98 9.75 9.98
C PRO A 4 9.69 8.98 9.70
N SER A 5 8.56 9.66 9.77
CA SER A 5 7.30 9.06 9.38
C SER A 5 7.41 8.53 7.94
N TRP A 6 6.67 7.48 7.62
CA TRP A 6 6.68 6.88 6.28
C TRP A 6 6.48 7.94 5.18
N LEU A 7 5.57 8.89 5.42
CA LEU A 7 5.29 9.99 4.50
C LEU A 7 6.49 10.91 4.30
N GLU A 8 7.24 11.23 5.34
CA GLU A 8 8.46 12.04 5.23
C GLU A 8 9.55 11.29 4.46
N SER A 9 9.69 9.99 4.71
CA SER A 9 10.64 9.14 3.99
C SER A 9 10.32 9.07 2.50
N LEU A 10 9.03 8.90 2.15
CA LEU A 10 8.57 8.97 0.77
C LEU A 10 8.84 10.34 0.15
N LYS A 11 8.53 11.44 0.84
CA LYS A 11 8.78 12.80 0.34
C LYS A 11 10.27 13.03 0.06
N ALA A 12 11.14 12.64 0.99
CA ALA A 12 12.59 12.81 0.89
C ALA A 12 13.25 11.88 -0.14
N ALA A 13 12.63 10.74 -0.47
CA ALA A 13 13.18 9.81 -1.45
C ALA A 13 13.33 10.45 -2.84
N GLN A 14 14.42 10.13 -3.53
CA GLN A 14 14.57 10.44 -4.94
C GLN A 14 13.62 9.56 -5.74
N LYS A 15 12.92 10.15 -6.72
CA LYS A 15 11.86 9.46 -7.47
C LYS A 15 12.11 9.59 -8.95
N THR A 16 11.94 8.48 -9.67
CA THR A 16 11.84 8.49 -11.13
C THR A 16 10.51 7.83 -11.52
N CYS A 17 9.88 8.34 -12.57
CA CYS A 17 8.59 7.85 -13.03
C CYS A 17 8.60 7.70 -14.55
N ILE A 18 8.14 6.56 -15.04
CA ILE A 18 8.06 6.24 -16.47
C ILE A 18 6.67 5.68 -16.75
N LEU A 19 6.04 6.15 -17.82
CA LEU A 19 4.81 5.57 -18.36
C LEU A 19 5.19 4.68 -19.55
N GLN A 20 4.94 3.37 -19.44
CA GLN A 20 5.30 2.40 -20.48
C GLN A 20 4.27 1.26 -20.50
N ASP A 21 3.83 0.85 -21.69
CA ASP A 21 2.90 -0.28 -21.89
C ASP A 21 1.60 -0.16 -21.09
N GLY A 22 1.07 1.06 -20.94
CA GLY A 22 -0.12 1.33 -20.14
C GLY A 22 0.08 1.19 -18.63
N ARG A 23 1.34 1.16 -18.16
CA ARG A 23 1.70 1.08 -16.74
C ARG A 23 2.53 2.28 -16.32
N ARG A 24 2.22 2.83 -15.14
CA ARG A 24 3.05 3.83 -14.48
C ARG A 24 4.03 3.13 -13.55
N LYS A 25 5.31 3.20 -13.87
CA LYS A 25 6.40 2.60 -13.09
C LYS A 25 7.09 3.72 -12.31
N VAL A 26 7.11 3.61 -10.98
CA VAL A 26 7.74 4.57 -10.08
C VAL A 26 8.86 3.88 -9.34
N HIS A 27 10.05 4.44 -9.37
CA HIS A 27 11.19 3.97 -8.60
C HIS A 27 11.56 5.01 -7.54
N TYR A 28 11.80 4.54 -6.33
CA TYR A 28 12.14 5.33 -5.16
C TYR A 28 13.51 4.88 -4.67
N LEU A 29 14.43 5.82 -4.49
CA LEU A 29 15.68 5.64 -3.76
C LEU A 29 15.60 6.42 -2.45
N PHE A 30 15.55 5.69 -1.34
CA PHE A 30 15.46 6.25 -0.01
C PHE A 30 16.84 6.68 0.51
N SER A 31 16.85 7.57 1.50
CA SER A 31 18.08 8.09 2.12
C SER A 31 18.90 7.01 2.83
N ASP A 32 18.27 5.92 3.25
CA ASP A 32 18.94 4.75 3.84
C ASP A 32 19.52 3.79 2.78
N GLY A 33 19.43 4.15 1.50
CA GLY A 33 19.92 3.35 0.37
C GLY A 33 19.02 2.17 0.01
N LYS A 34 17.84 2.02 0.62
CA LYS A 34 16.82 1.09 0.15
C LYS A 34 16.20 1.61 -1.14
N GLU A 35 15.75 0.67 -1.95
CA GLU A 35 15.01 0.98 -3.16
C GLU A 35 13.66 0.28 -3.16
N MET A 36 12.64 1.02 -3.60
CA MET A 36 11.30 0.50 -3.87
C MET A 36 10.95 0.78 -5.32
N ALA A 37 10.34 -0.19 -5.99
CA ALA A 37 9.75 0.01 -7.30
C ALA A 37 8.28 -0.40 -7.27
N GLU A 38 7.43 0.49 -7.75
CA GLU A 38 5.99 0.30 -7.84
C GLU A 38 5.54 0.35 -9.30
N GLU A 39 4.60 -0.50 -9.67
CA GLU A 39 3.93 -0.49 -10.96
C GLU A 39 2.43 -0.33 -10.73
N TYR A 40 1.84 0.65 -11.39
CA TYR A 40 0.42 0.93 -11.36
C TYR A 40 -0.20 0.75 -12.74
N ASP A 41 -1.44 0.29 -12.78
CA ASP A 41 -2.24 0.40 -13.99
C ASP A 41 -2.52 1.88 -14.30
N ALA A 42 -2.25 2.32 -15.53
CA ALA A 42 -2.39 3.73 -15.87
C ALA A 42 -3.85 4.22 -15.90
N LYS A 43 -4.83 3.32 -16.05
CA LYS A 43 -6.26 3.66 -16.14
C LYS A 43 -6.97 3.51 -14.79
N SER A 44 -6.79 2.39 -14.11
CA SER A 44 -7.48 2.11 -12.84
C SER A 44 -6.78 2.74 -11.64
N HIS A 45 -5.48 3.06 -11.79
CA HIS A 45 -4.57 3.50 -10.73
C HIS A 45 -4.35 2.46 -9.62
N GLU A 46 -4.65 1.19 -9.87
CA GLU A 46 -4.40 0.13 -8.91
C GLU A 46 -2.93 -0.26 -8.89
N LEU A 47 -2.38 -0.47 -7.69
CA LEU A 47 -1.05 -1.03 -7.50
C LEU A 47 -1.00 -2.49 -8.00
N LEU A 48 -0.24 -2.71 -9.07
CA LEU A 48 -0.05 -4.03 -9.66
C LEU A 48 1.12 -4.76 -9.02
N VAL A 49 2.23 -4.05 -8.80
CA VAL A 49 3.47 -4.61 -8.25
C VAL A 49 4.09 -3.61 -7.30
N ARG A 50 4.54 -4.07 -6.13
CA ARG A 50 5.51 -3.37 -5.29
C ARG A 50 6.64 -4.32 -4.94
N LYS A 51 7.87 -3.88 -5.15
CA LYS A 51 9.06 -4.66 -4.86
C LYS A 51 10.15 -3.82 -4.22
N TRP A 52 10.97 -4.46 -3.41
CA TRP A 52 12.03 -3.83 -2.64
C TRP A 52 13.39 -4.48 -2.91
N ARG A 53 14.45 -3.69 -2.86
CA ARG A 53 15.81 -4.21 -2.73
C ARG A 53 16.64 -3.31 -1.82
N GLN A 54 17.70 -3.87 -1.28
CA GLN A 54 18.66 -3.16 -0.45
C GLN A 54 20.07 -3.65 -0.78
N LYS A 55 21.07 -2.79 -0.56
CA LYS A 55 22.47 -3.20 -0.57
C LYS A 55 22.76 -4.10 0.62
N SER A 56 23.51 -5.18 0.37
CA SER A 56 24.07 -6.03 1.41
C SER A 56 25.16 -5.30 2.19
N ALA A 57 25.60 -5.87 3.31
CA ALA A 57 26.73 -5.35 4.09
C ALA A 57 28.03 -5.22 3.26
N LEU A 58 28.16 -6.01 2.19
CA LEU A 58 29.28 -5.98 1.25
C LEU A 58 29.06 -5.01 0.07
N GLY A 59 28.00 -4.20 0.10
CA GLY A 59 27.71 -3.16 -0.89
C GLY A 59 27.03 -3.65 -2.17
N ALA A 60 26.91 -4.96 -2.39
CA ALA A 60 26.20 -5.53 -3.55
C ALA A 60 24.68 -5.44 -3.39
N TYR A 61 23.96 -5.15 -4.48
CA TYR A 61 22.49 -5.15 -4.45
C TYR A 61 21.93 -6.58 -4.32
N GLY A 62 21.02 -6.77 -3.36
CA GLY A 62 20.24 -8.00 -3.25
C GLY A 62 19.21 -8.15 -4.37
N GLN A 63 18.64 -9.35 -4.47
CA GLN A 63 17.52 -9.64 -5.38
C GLN A 63 16.27 -8.86 -4.98
N TRP A 64 15.49 -8.42 -5.97
CA TRP A 64 14.20 -7.78 -5.73
C TRP A 64 13.24 -8.71 -5.00
N GLN A 65 12.70 -8.26 -3.88
CA GLN A 65 11.69 -8.97 -3.11
C GLN A 65 10.31 -8.37 -3.41
N ILE A 66 9.40 -9.19 -3.90
CA ILE A 66 8.03 -8.76 -4.20
C ILE A 66 7.23 -8.67 -2.88
N GLU A 67 6.63 -7.52 -2.63
CA GLU A 67 5.71 -7.28 -1.51
C GLU A 67 4.24 -7.35 -1.96
N VAL A 68 3.93 -6.74 -3.10
CA VAL A 68 2.60 -6.72 -3.72
C VAL A 68 2.72 -7.18 -5.16
N GLY A 69 1.74 -7.95 -5.63
CA GLY A 69 1.69 -8.50 -6.98
C GLY A 69 2.23 -9.92 -7.04
N ASP A 70 2.13 -10.48 -8.24
CA ASP A 70 2.70 -11.78 -8.56
C ASP A 70 4.19 -11.63 -8.91
N PRO A 71 5.05 -12.60 -8.54
CA PRO A 71 6.40 -12.64 -9.07
C PRO A 71 6.34 -12.71 -10.60
N PRO A 72 7.20 -11.95 -11.32
CA PRO A 72 7.25 -12.04 -12.76
C PRO A 72 7.48 -13.50 -13.16
N LEU A 73 6.70 -13.97 -14.13
CA LEU A 73 6.93 -15.29 -14.73
C LEU A 73 8.39 -15.32 -15.24
N PRO A 74 9.13 -16.41 -15.02
CA PRO A 74 10.47 -16.54 -15.60
C PRO A 74 10.38 -16.27 -17.09
N VAL A 75 11.08 -15.22 -17.54
CA VAL A 75 11.17 -14.91 -18.97
C VAL A 75 11.90 -16.08 -19.62
N ALA A 76 11.26 -16.70 -20.63
CA ALA A 76 11.90 -17.73 -21.44
C ALA A 76 13.25 -17.19 -21.96
N GLY A 77 14.36 -17.75 -21.46
CA GLY A 77 15.71 -17.33 -21.83
C GLY A 77 16.60 -16.82 -20.69
N THR A 78 16.07 -16.60 -19.47
CA THR A 78 16.97 -16.45 -18.30
C THR A 78 17.35 -17.83 -17.83
N ILE A 79 18.62 -18.22 -18.02
CA ILE A 79 19.22 -19.41 -17.41
C ILE A 79 19.32 -19.14 -15.90
N GLN A 80 18.19 -19.16 -15.19
CA GLN A 80 18.20 -19.53 -13.79
C GLN A 80 18.37 -21.05 -13.78
N SER A 81 19.22 -21.54 -12.89
CA SER A 81 19.53 -22.95 -12.72
C SER A 81 18.24 -23.77 -12.54
N ASP A 82 17.71 -24.30 -13.64
CA ASP A 82 16.51 -25.15 -13.78
C ASP A 82 16.68 -26.54 -13.16
N PHE A 83 17.47 -26.68 -12.08
CA PHE A 83 17.64 -27.97 -11.41
C PHE A 83 16.60 -28.21 -10.31
N LEU A 84 16.09 -27.15 -9.67
CA LEU A 84 15.15 -27.28 -8.55
C LEU A 84 14.08 -26.18 -8.63
N LYS A 85 12.85 -26.61 -8.90
CA LYS A 85 11.65 -25.76 -8.90
C LYS A 85 10.69 -26.27 -7.85
N GLU A 86 10.08 -25.37 -7.10
CA GLU A 86 9.00 -25.74 -6.19
C GLU A 86 7.86 -26.44 -6.94
N SER A 87 7.29 -27.47 -6.33
CA SER A 87 6.16 -28.19 -6.90
C SER A 87 5.01 -27.22 -7.16
N SER A 88 4.36 -27.36 -8.32
CA SER A 88 3.15 -26.59 -8.64
C SER A 88 2.02 -26.83 -7.65
N SER A 89 2.08 -27.90 -6.85
CA SER A 89 1.15 -28.23 -5.77
C SER A 89 1.48 -27.56 -4.44
N ASN A 90 2.64 -26.88 -4.32
CA ASN A 90 2.99 -26.16 -3.09
C ASN A 90 2.11 -24.90 -2.92
N PRO A 91 1.70 -24.55 -1.69
CA PRO A 91 0.92 -23.34 -1.44
C PRO A 91 1.64 -22.08 -1.91
N THR A 92 1.03 -21.33 -2.83
CA THR A 92 1.58 -20.06 -3.31
C THR A 92 0.89 -18.90 -2.60
N PHE A 93 1.66 -18.06 -1.90
CA PHE A 93 1.17 -16.91 -1.15
C PHE A 93 1.45 -15.61 -1.92
N THR A 94 0.40 -14.89 -2.29
CA THR A 94 0.48 -13.67 -3.12
C THR A 94 -0.39 -12.58 -2.52
N ARG A 95 0.08 -11.33 -2.60
CA ARG A 95 -0.69 -10.17 -2.13
C ARG A 95 -1.21 -9.39 -3.34
N LYS A 96 -2.48 -9.03 -3.30
CA LYS A 96 -3.12 -8.14 -4.26
C LYS A 96 -3.92 -7.11 -3.50
N ASP A 97 -3.68 -5.85 -3.82
CA ASP A 97 -4.36 -4.76 -3.16
C ASP A 97 -5.51 -4.23 -4.03
N THR A 98 -6.52 -3.70 -3.36
CA THR A 98 -7.61 -2.94 -3.99
C THR A 98 -7.69 -1.59 -3.30
N LYS A 99 -8.49 -0.67 -3.86
CA LYS A 99 -8.68 0.67 -3.28
C LYS A 99 -9.20 0.67 -1.85
N SER A 100 -9.82 -0.41 -1.37
CA SER A 100 -10.45 -0.49 -0.03
C SER A 100 -10.07 -1.72 0.78
N SER A 101 -9.10 -2.51 0.33
CA SER A 101 -8.66 -3.68 1.10
C SER A 101 -7.32 -4.20 0.63
N PHE A 102 -6.55 -4.74 1.58
CA PHE A 102 -5.43 -5.62 1.28
C PHE A 102 -5.92 -7.06 1.19
N GLN A 103 -5.54 -7.77 0.13
CA GLN A 103 -5.92 -9.16 -0.05
C GLN A 103 -4.71 -10.05 -0.18
N TRP A 104 -4.72 -11.18 0.51
CA TRP A 104 -3.77 -12.26 0.33
C TRP A 104 -4.47 -13.45 -0.25
N ARG A 105 -3.97 -13.90 -1.39
CA ARG A 105 -4.45 -15.08 -2.09
C ARG A 105 -3.44 -16.20 -1.88
N ILE A 106 -3.91 -17.28 -1.28
CA ILE A 106 -3.13 -18.49 -1.05
C ILE A 106 -3.73 -19.61 -1.89
N ARG A 107 -3.03 -19.99 -2.96
CA ARG A 107 -3.44 -21.10 -3.85
C ARG A 107 -2.96 -22.45 -3.32
N ASN A 108 -3.47 -23.53 -3.92
CA ASN A 108 -3.11 -24.91 -3.61
C ASN A 108 -3.40 -25.29 -2.16
N LEU A 109 -4.54 -24.82 -1.66
CA LEU A 109 -5.07 -25.12 -0.33
C LEU A 109 -6.32 -26.00 -0.50
N PRO A 110 -6.18 -27.34 -0.44
CA PRO A 110 -7.24 -28.27 -0.87
C PRO A 110 -8.29 -28.58 0.20
N TYR A 111 -8.10 -28.10 1.43
CA TYR A 111 -9.04 -28.40 2.52
C TYR A 111 -10.29 -27.54 2.41
N ALA A 112 -11.38 -27.94 3.05
CA ALA A 112 -12.60 -27.15 3.08
C ALA A 112 -12.45 -25.90 3.98
N LYS A 113 -13.33 -24.91 3.80
CA LYS A 113 -13.25 -23.60 4.47
C LYS A 113 -13.14 -23.73 5.99
N GLU A 114 -13.92 -24.63 6.58
CA GLU A 114 -14.02 -24.90 8.02
C GLU A 114 -12.73 -25.43 8.65
N VAL A 115 -11.80 -25.95 7.84
CA VAL A 115 -10.49 -26.41 8.32
C VAL A 115 -9.57 -25.22 8.61
N TYR A 116 -9.80 -24.07 7.97
CA TYR A 116 -8.98 -22.88 8.10
C TYR A 116 -9.46 -21.97 9.23
N SER A 117 -8.49 -21.40 9.94
CA SER A 117 -8.68 -20.34 10.91
C SER A 117 -7.73 -19.20 10.55
N VAL A 118 -8.27 -17.97 10.47
CA VAL A 118 -7.50 -16.76 10.25
C VAL A 118 -7.75 -15.83 11.44
N THR A 119 -6.67 -15.44 12.12
CA THR A 119 -6.74 -14.66 13.37
C THR A 119 -5.70 -13.55 13.37
N VAL A 120 -5.93 -12.50 14.15
CA VAL A 120 -4.96 -11.44 14.40
C VAL A 120 -4.21 -11.71 15.70
N ASP A 121 -2.88 -11.67 15.64
CA ASP A 121 -2.04 -11.58 16.83
C ASP A 121 -1.72 -10.10 17.09
N LYS A 122 -2.34 -9.54 18.13
CA LYS A 122 -2.20 -8.13 18.50
C LYS A 122 -0.82 -7.79 19.07
N LYS A 123 -0.15 -8.76 19.70
CA LYS A 123 1.17 -8.54 20.31
C LYS A 123 2.22 -8.36 19.22
N ASP A 124 2.18 -9.23 18.22
CA ASP A 124 3.14 -9.22 17.12
C ASP A 124 2.63 -8.47 15.88
N ARG A 125 1.43 -7.86 15.96
CA ARG A 125 0.77 -7.07 14.90
C ARG A 125 0.74 -7.79 13.55
N CYS A 126 0.30 -9.04 13.55
CA CYS A 126 0.32 -9.88 12.37
C CYS A 126 -0.95 -10.71 12.23
N CYS A 127 -1.18 -11.20 11.01
CA CYS A 127 -2.21 -12.17 10.70
C CYS A 127 -1.62 -13.58 10.74
N ILE A 128 -2.38 -14.52 11.30
CA ILE A 128 -2.03 -15.94 11.36
C ILE A 128 -3.10 -16.74 10.64
N ILE A 129 -2.66 -17.54 9.66
CA ILE A 129 -3.48 -18.55 9.00
C ILE A 129 -3.01 -19.90 9.52
N ARG A 130 -3.95 -20.73 9.99
CA ARG A 130 -3.67 -22.09 10.45
C ARG A 130 -4.79 -23.04 10.07
N THR A 131 -4.44 -24.31 9.95
CA THR A 131 -5.40 -25.40 9.74
C THR A 131 -5.55 -26.26 10.98
N THR A 132 -6.74 -26.79 11.24
CA THR A 132 -7.01 -27.70 12.38
C THR A 132 -6.16 -28.98 12.33
N ASN A 133 -5.90 -29.50 11.13
CA ASN A 133 -5.03 -30.66 10.89
C ASN A 133 -3.52 -30.36 10.95
N LYS A 134 -3.13 -29.12 11.27
CA LYS A 134 -1.73 -28.63 11.35
C LYS A 134 -0.91 -28.79 10.06
N LYS A 135 -1.55 -28.93 8.90
CA LYS A 135 -0.87 -29.07 7.60
C LYS A 135 -0.43 -27.74 7.00
N TYR A 136 -1.04 -26.63 7.43
CA TYR A 136 -0.67 -25.30 6.98
C TYR A 136 -0.63 -24.32 8.15
N TYR A 137 0.45 -23.54 8.21
CA TYR A 137 0.65 -22.44 9.13
C TYR A 137 1.38 -21.31 8.40
N LYS A 138 0.85 -20.09 8.45
CA LYS A 138 1.48 -18.91 7.88
C LYS A 138 1.22 -17.71 8.79
N LYS A 139 2.29 -17.03 9.17
CA LYS A 139 2.27 -15.75 9.88
C LYS A 139 2.77 -14.67 8.94
N PHE A 140 2.06 -13.56 8.83
CA PHE A 140 2.46 -12.43 7.98
C PHE A 140 2.02 -11.10 8.59
N SER A 141 2.87 -10.08 8.49
CA SER A 141 2.53 -8.71 8.87
C SER A 141 1.90 -7.96 7.70
N ILE A 142 1.35 -6.78 7.98
CA ILE A 142 0.85 -5.85 6.98
C ILE A 142 1.73 -4.60 7.07
N PRO A 143 2.84 -4.55 6.30
CA PRO A 143 3.85 -3.49 6.44
C PRO A 143 3.26 -2.09 6.33
N ASP A 144 2.18 -1.93 5.56
CA ASP A 144 1.55 -0.64 5.34
C ASP A 144 0.81 -0.09 6.55
N LEU A 145 0.20 -0.97 7.36
CA LEU A 145 -0.38 -0.54 8.64
C LEU A 145 0.72 -0.08 9.60
N ASP A 146 1.88 -0.75 9.59
CA ASP A 146 3.01 -0.37 10.43
C ASP A 146 3.65 0.94 9.95
N ARG A 147 3.84 1.12 8.64
CA ARG A 147 4.31 2.36 8.01
C ARG A 147 3.41 3.56 8.37
N CYS A 148 2.10 3.36 8.34
CA CYS A 148 1.12 4.39 8.66
C CYS A 148 0.76 4.49 10.14
N GLN A 149 1.34 3.65 11.01
CA GLN A 149 1.03 3.57 12.45
C GLN A 149 -0.48 3.35 12.72
N LEU A 150 -1.11 2.50 11.91
CA LEU A 150 -2.52 2.12 12.01
C LEU A 150 -2.66 0.79 12.73
N ASP A 151 -3.73 0.61 13.51
CA ASP A 151 -3.94 -0.64 14.22
C ASP A 151 -4.55 -1.74 13.33
N LEU A 152 -4.08 -2.97 13.54
CA LEU A 152 -4.65 -4.15 12.92
C LEU A 152 -5.84 -4.64 13.74
N ASN A 153 -7.04 -4.33 13.27
CA ASN A 153 -8.29 -4.73 13.90
C ASN A 153 -8.79 -6.08 13.35
N GLU A 154 -9.13 -7.00 14.24
CA GLU A 154 -9.69 -8.31 13.90
C GLU A 154 -11.06 -8.19 13.19
N ASN A 155 -11.86 -7.17 13.51
CA ASN A 155 -13.15 -6.95 12.85
C ASN A 155 -13.03 -6.58 11.36
N ALA A 156 -11.88 -6.07 10.94
CA ALA A 156 -11.62 -5.73 9.54
C ALA A 156 -11.15 -6.96 8.71
N LEU A 157 -10.79 -8.04 9.40
CA LEU A 157 -10.29 -9.28 8.81
C LEU A 157 -11.46 -10.18 8.42
N SER A 158 -11.43 -10.67 7.19
CA SER A 158 -12.37 -11.68 6.70
C SER A 158 -11.65 -12.65 5.78
N PHE A 159 -12.23 -13.83 5.56
CA PHE A 159 -11.68 -14.77 4.60
C PHE A 159 -12.76 -15.58 3.88
N ALA A 160 -12.45 -15.96 2.65
CA ALA A 160 -13.23 -16.85 1.82
C ALA A 160 -12.33 -17.95 1.28
N HIS A 161 -12.92 -19.12 0.99
CA HIS A 161 -12.20 -20.22 0.36
C HIS A 161 -13.06 -20.80 -0.77
N ALA A 162 -12.47 -20.90 -1.95
CA ALA A 162 -13.06 -21.52 -3.13
C ALA A 162 -11.95 -21.92 -4.11
N ASN A 163 -12.19 -22.92 -4.96
CA ASN A 163 -11.26 -23.33 -6.03
C ASN A 163 -9.81 -23.54 -5.52
N ASN A 164 -9.66 -24.28 -4.43
CA ASN A 164 -8.38 -24.53 -3.74
C ASN A 164 -7.59 -23.26 -3.40
N THR A 165 -8.30 -22.15 -3.19
CA THR A 165 -7.71 -20.83 -2.95
C THR A 165 -8.36 -20.21 -1.72
N LEU A 166 -7.55 -19.88 -0.72
CA LEU A 166 -7.93 -19.06 0.41
C LEU A 166 -7.68 -17.60 0.07
N ILE A 167 -8.68 -16.74 0.21
CA ILE A 167 -8.56 -15.29 0.07
C ILE A 167 -8.77 -14.69 1.45
N VAL A 168 -7.72 -14.08 1.99
CA VAL A 168 -7.76 -13.32 3.24
C VAL A 168 -7.85 -11.85 2.88
N THR A 169 -8.86 -11.16 3.40
CA THR A 169 -9.12 -9.75 3.12
C THR A 169 -9.06 -8.96 4.42
N VAL A 170 -8.28 -7.88 4.40
CA VAL A 170 -8.25 -6.88 5.46
C VAL A 170 -8.84 -5.61 4.91
N SER A 171 -10.05 -5.29 5.36
CA SER A 171 -10.77 -4.10 4.93
C SER A 171 -10.08 -2.85 5.47
N THR A 172 -9.85 -1.88 4.60
CA THR A 172 -9.27 -0.61 4.97
C THR A 172 -10.13 0.52 4.44
N ALA A 173 -10.10 1.67 5.12
CA ALA A 173 -10.75 2.83 4.57
C ALA A 173 -10.03 3.22 3.25
N PRO A 174 -10.74 3.64 2.21
CA PRO A 174 -10.12 3.90 0.91
C PRO A 174 -8.95 4.88 0.97
N TRP A 175 -9.05 5.89 1.84
CA TRP A 175 -7.99 6.88 2.05
C TRP A 175 -6.69 6.29 2.62
N CYS A 176 -6.73 5.17 3.35
CA CYS A 176 -5.52 4.52 3.85
C CYS A 176 -4.66 4.04 2.67
N VAL A 177 -5.29 3.42 1.66
CA VAL A 177 -4.58 2.91 0.48
C VAL A 177 -3.91 4.04 -0.29
N TYR A 178 -4.58 5.19 -0.46
CA TYR A 178 -3.98 6.36 -1.10
C TYR A 178 -2.79 6.96 -0.33
N LEU A 179 -2.82 6.95 1.00
CA LEU A 179 -1.67 7.39 1.83
C LEU A 179 -0.47 6.43 1.70
N ILE A 180 -0.74 5.15 1.44
CA ILE A 180 0.25 4.08 1.35
C ILE A 180 0.89 4.03 -0.04
N GLU A 181 0.10 4.24 -1.09
CA GLU A 181 0.54 4.29 -2.50
C GLU A 181 1.34 5.55 -2.84
N GLY A 182 1.71 6.36 -1.84
CA GLY A 182 2.51 7.56 -2.05
C GLY A 182 1.90 8.47 -3.10
N CYS A 183 0.56 8.59 -3.10
CA CYS A 183 -0.16 9.25 -4.17
C CYS A 183 0.46 10.63 -4.42
N ASN A 184 1.12 10.77 -5.57
CA ASN A 184 1.49 12.04 -6.17
C ASN A 184 0.21 12.78 -6.61
N ILE A 185 -0.70 13.04 -5.67
CA ILE A 185 -1.65 14.14 -5.78
C ILE A 185 -1.03 15.23 -4.93
N CYS A 186 -0.42 16.19 -5.62
CA CYS A 186 0.25 17.41 -5.18
C CYS A 186 1.77 17.39 -5.37
N VAL A 187 2.21 17.59 -6.62
CA VAL A 187 3.35 18.49 -6.82
C VAL A 187 2.82 19.88 -6.47
N PHE A 188 3.07 20.35 -5.24
CA PHE A 188 2.80 21.74 -4.88
C PHE A 188 3.85 22.61 -5.57
N GLN A 189 3.47 23.28 -6.65
CA GLN A 189 4.17 24.50 -7.04
C GLN A 189 3.71 25.62 -6.10
N PRO A 190 4.61 26.48 -5.60
CA PRO A 190 4.21 27.64 -4.81
C PRO A 190 3.25 28.51 -5.64
N GLY A 191 2.02 28.69 -5.16
CA GLY A 191 1.08 29.68 -5.72
C GLY A 191 -0.13 29.17 -6.51
N THR A 192 -0.40 27.86 -6.60
CA THR A 192 -1.69 27.40 -7.19
C THR A 192 -2.15 26.06 -6.60
N LEU A 193 -3.31 26.05 -5.94
CA LEU A 193 -4.00 24.82 -5.51
C LEU A 193 -4.75 24.22 -6.71
N GLN A 194 -4.15 23.27 -7.40
CA GLN A 194 -4.88 22.34 -8.26
C GLN A 194 -4.70 20.91 -7.75
N LEU A 195 -5.75 20.38 -7.13
CA LEU A 195 -5.90 18.96 -6.82
C LEU A 195 -6.47 18.26 -8.06
N SER A 196 -5.64 17.75 -8.95
CA SER A 196 -6.12 16.88 -10.03
C SER A 196 -6.19 15.43 -9.54
N CYS A 197 -7.31 15.06 -8.94
CA CYS A 197 -7.74 13.65 -8.89
C CYS A 197 -8.57 13.40 -10.14
N GLY A 198 -8.30 12.32 -10.87
CA GLY A 198 -8.88 12.01 -12.19
C GLY A 198 -10.30 12.56 -12.42
N GLN A 199 -10.40 13.54 -13.31
CA GLN A 199 -11.63 14.15 -13.87
C GLN A 199 -12.74 14.62 -12.91
N ARG A 200 -12.48 14.84 -11.62
CA ARG A 200 -13.37 15.63 -10.76
C ARG A 200 -12.61 16.74 -10.05
N ILE A 201 -12.91 17.97 -10.47
CA ILE A 201 -12.58 19.18 -9.73
C ILE A 201 -13.34 19.10 -8.41
N ILE A 202 -12.64 18.97 -7.29
CA ILE A 202 -13.24 19.12 -5.97
C ILE A 202 -13.44 20.63 -5.77
N PRO A 203 -14.66 21.14 -5.60
CA PRO A 203 -14.88 22.55 -5.33
C PRO A 203 -14.25 22.93 -3.99
N ILE A 204 -13.61 24.10 -3.97
CA ILE A 204 -13.00 24.69 -2.76
C ILE A 204 -14.16 25.22 -1.90
N TYR A 205 -14.39 24.61 -0.74
CA TYR A 205 -15.42 25.04 0.21
C TYR A 205 -14.87 26.07 1.21
N PRO A 206 -15.72 26.96 1.76
CA PRO A 206 -15.38 27.80 2.91
C PRO A 206 -14.97 26.95 4.12
N ILE A 207 -14.02 27.43 4.93
CA ILE A 207 -13.44 26.75 6.09
C ILE A 207 -14.51 26.24 7.08
N SER A 208 -15.64 26.95 7.20
CA SER A 208 -16.78 26.57 8.04
C SER A 208 -17.47 25.26 7.61
N GLU A 209 -17.39 24.87 6.34
CA GLU A 209 -17.97 23.64 5.79
C GLU A 209 -16.98 22.48 5.72
N LEU A 210 -15.67 22.78 5.74
CA LEU A 210 -14.59 21.79 5.73
C LEU A 210 -14.60 20.92 7.00
N ASN A 211 -14.88 21.49 8.17
CA ASN A 211 -14.98 20.73 9.42
C ASN A 211 -16.14 19.72 9.40
N ARG A 212 -17.27 20.07 8.80
CA ARG A 212 -18.44 19.20 8.68
C ARG A 212 -18.20 18.07 7.66
N HIS A 213 -17.46 18.35 6.58
CA HIS A 213 -17.04 17.33 5.61
C HIS A 213 -15.93 16.41 6.14
N LEU A 214 -14.96 16.94 6.88
CA LEU A 214 -13.89 16.15 7.51
C LEU A 214 -14.45 15.18 8.55
N GLU A 215 -15.53 15.55 9.26
CA GLU A 215 -16.26 14.64 10.15
C GLU A 215 -16.95 13.49 9.39
N CYS A 216 -17.40 13.73 8.16
CA CYS A 216 -17.96 12.70 7.29
C CYS A 216 -16.90 11.79 6.64
N ILE A 217 -15.69 12.29 6.42
CA ILE A 217 -14.63 11.58 5.68
C ILE A 217 -13.65 10.85 6.62
N PHE A 218 -13.39 11.39 7.82
CA PHE A 218 -12.38 10.90 8.76
C PHE A 218 -12.92 10.84 10.20
N PRO A 219 -13.59 9.75 10.60
CA PRO A 219 -14.20 9.63 11.93
C PRO A 219 -13.18 9.39 13.07
N HIS A 220 -11.89 9.28 12.77
CA HIS A 220 -10.89 8.91 13.78
C HIS A 220 -10.16 10.15 14.37
N PRO A 221 -10.29 10.42 15.69
CA PRO A 221 -9.83 11.68 16.31
C PRO A 221 -8.32 11.93 16.20
N LYS A 222 -7.49 10.87 16.28
CA LYS A 222 -6.02 11.02 16.14
C LYS A 222 -5.55 11.40 14.72
N LEU A 223 -6.39 11.17 13.70
CA LEU A 223 -6.11 11.59 12.32
C LEU A 223 -6.53 13.04 12.09
N LYS A 224 -7.59 13.50 12.76
CA LYS A 224 -8.06 14.89 12.75
C LYS A 224 -6.93 15.82 13.24
N GLU A 225 -6.31 15.49 14.36
CA GLU A 225 -5.16 16.25 14.89
C GLU A 225 -3.96 16.24 13.92
N LYS A 226 -3.59 15.08 13.35
CA LYS A 226 -2.45 15.01 12.42
C LYS A 226 -2.69 15.80 11.13
N ILE A 227 -3.90 15.80 10.58
CA ILE A 227 -4.25 16.56 9.36
C ILE A 227 -4.30 18.07 9.65
N ILE A 228 -4.88 18.47 10.79
CA ILE A 228 -4.91 19.88 11.22
C ILE A 228 -3.50 20.41 11.48
N VAL A 229 -2.62 19.61 12.10
CA VAL A 229 -1.21 19.96 12.31
C VAL A 229 -0.49 20.13 10.97
N VAL A 230 -0.75 19.25 10.00
CA VAL A 230 -0.21 19.38 8.63
C VAL A 230 -0.71 20.67 7.97
N MET A 231 -1.99 21.02 8.07
CA MET A 231 -2.52 22.27 7.51
C MET A 231 -1.99 23.53 8.21
N ASN A 232 -1.80 23.51 9.52
CA ASN A 232 -1.22 24.60 10.31
C ASN A 232 0.25 24.85 9.96
N GLN A 233 1.05 23.80 9.77
CA GLN A 233 2.49 23.89 9.57
C GLN A 233 2.88 24.50 8.20
N TYR A 234 1.95 24.53 7.24
CA TYR A 234 2.13 25.10 5.91
C TYR A 234 1.43 26.47 5.71
N GLY A 235 0.90 27.09 6.77
CA GLY A 235 0.37 28.46 6.70
C GLY A 235 -0.89 28.63 5.85
N PHE A 236 -1.75 27.60 5.76
CA PHE A 236 -2.97 27.62 4.93
C PHE A 236 -4.09 28.55 5.41
N TRP A 237 -3.88 29.36 6.45
CA TRP A 237 -4.92 30.22 7.04
C TRP A 237 -5.04 31.61 6.38
N ASP A 238 -4.01 32.05 5.64
CA ASP A 238 -3.92 33.43 5.13
C ASP A 238 -3.95 33.55 3.59
N ALA A 239 -4.62 32.62 2.89
CA ALA A 239 -4.83 32.77 1.45
C ALA A 239 -5.93 33.81 1.18
N GLN A 240 -5.53 35.07 0.93
CA GLN A 240 -6.43 36.10 0.42
C GLN A 240 -6.89 35.75 -1.00
N PHE A 241 -8.21 35.86 -1.22
CA PHE A 241 -8.86 35.70 -2.51
C PHE A 241 -8.36 36.77 -3.49
N VAL A 242 -7.86 36.34 -4.66
CA VAL A 242 -7.87 37.19 -5.86
C VAL A 242 -8.91 36.59 -6.81
N PRO A 243 -10.04 37.30 -7.06
CA PRO A 243 -11.03 36.82 -8.02
C PRO A 243 -10.44 36.94 -9.43
N ILE A 244 -10.34 35.83 -10.14
CA ILE A 244 -10.17 35.86 -11.60
C ILE A 244 -11.58 36.07 -12.16
N CYS A 245 -11.85 37.30 -12.62
CA CYS A 245 -12.96 37.58 -13.52
C CYS A 245 -12.58 37.21 -14.96
N MET A 246 -13.59 36.68 -15.65
CA MET A 246 -13.68 36.20 -17.05
C MET A 246 -13.21 34.77 -17.31
#